data_AF-A0A131XB71-F1
#
_entry.id   AF-A0A131XB71-F1
#
_cell.length_a   1.000
_cell.length_b   1.000
_cell.length_c   1.000
_cell.angle_alpha   90.00
_cell.angle_beta   90.00
_cell.angle_gamma   90.00
#
_symmetry.space_group_name_H-M   'P 1'
#
loop_
_entity.id
_entity.type
_entity.pdbx_description
1 polymer ?
#
loop_
_entity_poly.entity_id
_entity_poly.type
_entity_poly.pdbx_seq_one_letter_code
_entity_poly.pdbx_strand_id
1 'polypeptide(L)'
;LLPPVKTEKQILENSMPEDDPNSNSDTYQPSDAVDGQLKPRWGPHHAGARELAGLYTRGKRTQETVCIAVCLTLMGYNLFQLMLYFQASRWSTIIAAALCGVVTADFLSGLVHWAADTWGSVELPVIGKAFIRPFREHHIDPTSITRHDFIET
;
A
#
# COMPACT_ATOMS: atom_id res chain seq x y z
N LEU A 1 -18.86 14.05 -11.94
CA LEU A 1 -17.87 15.01 -12.43
C LEU A 1 -16.52 14.32 -12.35
N LEU A 2 -15.91 14.01 -13.50
CA LEU A 2 -14.54 13.48 -13.52
C LEU A 2 -13.59 14.60 -13.04
N PRO A 3 -12.55 14.29 -12.27
CA PRO A 3 -11.52 15.28 -11.96
C PRO A 3 -10.90 15.79 -13.28
N PRO A 4 -10.48 17.06 -13.34
CA PRO A 4 -9.81 17.60 -14.52
C PRO A 4 -8.51 16.83 -14.80
N VAL A 5 -8.26 16.53 -16.08
CA VAL A 5 -7.02 15.86 -16.52
C VAL A 5 -5.83 16.74 -16.16
N LYS A 6 -4.88 16.19 -15.40
CA LYS A 6 -3.64 16.89 -15.02
C LYS A 6 -2.78 17.14 -16.26
N THR A 7 -2.20 18.33 -16.36
CA THR A 7 -1.25 18.67 -17.43
C THR A 7 0.07 17.92 -17.26
N GLU A 8 0.82 17.71 -18.35
CA GLU A 8 2.15 17.06 -18.29
C GLU A 8 3.10 17.76 -17.31
N LYS A 9 3.04 19.09 -17.26
CA LYS A 9 3.79 19.88 -16.29
C LYS A 9 3.39 19.54 -14.85
N GLN A 10 2.09 19.47 -14.56
CA GLN A 10 1.60 19.08 -13.23
C GLN A 10 1.96 17.64 -12.89
N ILE A 11 1.97 16.72 -13.86
CA ILE A 11 2.41 15.34 -13.64
C ILE A 11 3.90 15.34 -13.32
N LEU A 12 4.73 16.01 -14.13
CA LEU A 12 6.18 16.06 -13.92
C LEU A 12 6.56 16.70 -12.57
N GLU A 13 5.90 17.79 -12.18
CA GLU A 13 6.19 18.49 -10.91
C GLU A 13 5.72 17.70 -9.68
N ASN A 14 4.60 16.97 -9.79
CA ASN A 14 3.97 16.27 -8.66
C ASN A 14 4.15 14.74 -8.64
N SER A 15 4.86 14.15 -9.61
CA SER A 15 5.22 12.73 -9.62
C SER A 15 6.61 12.50 -9.02
N MET A 16 6.85 11.28 -8.55
CA MET A 16 8.17 10.85 -8.11
C MET A 16 9.07 10.62 -9.34
N PRO A 17 10.33 11.11 -9.34
CA PRO A 17 11.30 10.78 -10.38
C PRO A 17 11.66 9.28 -10.31
N GLU A 18 11.68 8.65 -11.47
CA GLU A 18 11.84 7.19 -11.66
C GLU A 18 13.24 6.69 -11.23
N ASP A 19 14.22 7.60 -11.12
CA ASP A 19 15.65 7.29 -10.99
C ASP A 19 16.19 7.25 -9.55
N ASP A 20 15.36 7.43 -8.51
CA ASP A 20 15.83 7.47 -7.11
C ASP A 20 15.08 6.48 -6.17
N PRO A 21 15.35 5.16 -6.27
CA PRO A 21 14.65 4.13 -5.49
C PRO A 21 14.97 4.12 -3.99
N ASN A 22 15.94 4.90 -3.50
CA ASN A 22 16.26 5.02 -2.06
C ASN A 22 16.36 6.47 -1.53
N SER A 23 16.02 7.45 -2.37
CA SER A 23 15.78 8.86 -2.05
C SER A 23 16.90 9.56 -1.26
N ASN A 24 18.15 9.33 -1.65
CA ASN A 24 19.30 10.06 -1.12
C ASN A 24 19.88 11.11 -2.10
N SER A 25 19.30 11.25 -3.30
CA SER A 25 19.78 12.21 -4.32
C SER A 25 18.80 13.32 -4.68
N ASP A 26 17.48 13.14 -4.50
CA ASP A 26 16.51 14.20 -4.81
C ASP A 26 16.39 15.27 -3.72
N THR A 27 17.14 16.35 -3.96
CA THR A 27 17.24 17.54 -3.15
C THR A 27 16.00 18.41 -3.34
N TYR A 28 15.12 18.39 -2.35
CA TYR A 28 14.25 19.48 -1.91
C TYR A 28 13.55 20.36 -2.98
N GLN A 29 12.21 20.44 -2.96
CA GLN A 29 11.48 21.36 -3.85
C GLN A 29 11.80 22.84 -3.53
N PRO A 30 12.42 23.61 -4.44
CA PRO A 30 12.75 25.01 -4.20
C PRO A 30 11.52 25.94 -4.17
N SER A 31 10.43 25.51 -4.82
CA SER A 31 9.18 26.26 -4.96
C SER A 31 8.17 26.04 -3.81
N ASP A 32 8.36 25.00 -2.99
CA ASP A 32 7.44 24.58 -1.92
C ASP A 32 8.13 24.61 -0.55
N ALA A 33 8.81 25.72 -0.25
CA ALA A 33 9.36 25.96 1.08
C ALA A 33 8.22 26.15 2.09
N VAL A 34 7.92 25.12 2.87
CA VAL A 34 7.01 25.22 4.01
C VAL A 34 7.82 25.75 5.20
N ASP A 35 7.41 26.90 5.74
CA ASP A 35 8.12 27.62 6.81
C ASP A 35 9.56 28.04 6.46
N GLY A 36 9.83 28.31 5.18
CA GLY A 36 11.16 28.73 4.70
C GLY A 36 12.22 27.63 4.70
N GLN A 37 11.84 26.39 5.02
CA GLN A 37 12.69 25.23 4.93
C GLN A 37 12.40 24.45 3.65
N LEU A 38 13.48 24.13 2.94
CA LEU A 38 13.49 23.14 1.89
C LEU A 38 13.00 21.80 2.48
N LYS A 39 11.91 21.24 1.95
CA LYS A 39 11.36 19.94 2.38
C LYS A 39 11.56 18.87 1.31
N PRO A 40 11.74 17.60 1.70
CA PRO A 40 11.89 16.50 0.75
C PRO A 40 10.65 16.41 -0.15
N ARG A 41 10.86 15.94 -1.38
CA ARG A 41 9.81 15.76 -2.39
C ARG A 41 8.94 14.52 -2.13
N TRP A 42 9.06 13.93 -0.94
CA TRP A 42 8.29 12.79 -0.45
C TRP A 42 7.84 13.07 0.98
N GLY A 43 6.94 12.26 1.50
CA GLY A 43 6.43 12.41 2.86
C GLY A 43 5.18 13.27 2.96
N PRO A 44 4.74 13.63 4.18
CA PRO A 44 3.40 14.17 4.45
C PRO A 44 3.17 15.57 3.86
N HIS A 45 4.23 16.27 3.46
CA HIS A 45 4.14 17.60 2.87
C HIS A 45 3.98 17.58 1.34
N HIS A 46 4.18 16.42 0.70
CA HIS A 46 4.04 16.29 -0.75
C HIS A 46 2.59 16.52 -1.19
N ALA A 47 2.39 17.30 -2.26
CA ALA A 47 1.06 17.66 -2.76
C ALA A 47 0.21 16.43 -3.11
N GLY A 48 0.81 15.43 -3.76
CA GLY A 48 0.15 14.16 -4.08
C GLY A 48 -0.23 13.32 -2.86
N ALA A 49 0.61 13.30 -1.81
CA ALA A 49 0.29 12.58 -0.58
C ALA A 49 -0.92 13.22 0.13
N ARG A 50 -0.94 14.55 0.23
CA ARG A 50 -2.08 15.28 0.80
C ARG A 50 -3.37 15.11 0.00
N GLU A 51 -3.27 15.07 -1.33
CA GLU A 51 -4.41 14.81 -2.21
C GLU A 51 -4.96 13.40 -1.97
N LEU A 52 -4.10 12.38 -1.94
CA LEU A 52 -4.53 10.99 -1.72
C LEU A 52 -5.10 10.78 -0.31
N ALA A 53 -4.44 11.31 0.72
CA ALA A 53 -4.89 11.29 2.11
C ALA A 53 -6.25 12.01 2.28
N GLY A 54 -6.41 13.17 1.64
CA GLY A 54 -7.65 13.95 1.71
C GLY A 54 -8.87 13.26 1.09
N LEU A 55 -8.68 12.17 0.33
CA LEU A 55 -9.76 11.41 -0.29
C LEU A 55 -10.25 10.25 0.60
N TYR A 56 -9.64 9.99 1.76
CA TYR A 56 -10.12 8.95 2.66
C TYR A 56 -11.53 9.22 3.16
N THR A 57 -12.27 8.13 3.36
CA THR A 57 -13.67 8.18 3.78
C THR A 57 -13.89 7.19 4.91
N ARG A 58 -14.98 7.37 5.66
CA ARG A 58 -15.42 6.38 6.66
C ARG A 58 -15.56 4.97 6.07
N GLY A 59 -15.92 4.88 4.77
CA GLY A 59 -16.00 3.60 4.06
C GLY A 59 -14.67 2.86 3.95
N LYS A 60 -13.54 3.57 3.82
CA LYS A 60 -12.21 2.95 3.84
C LYS A 60 -11.93 2.31 5.19
N ARG A 61 -12.17 3.07 6.28
CA ARG A 61 -11.99 2.58 7.65
C ARG A 61 -12.79 1.30 7.91
N THR A 62 -14.05 1.26 7.46
CA THR A 62 -14.90 0.07 7.55
C THR A 62 -14.33 -1.09 6.74
N GLN A 63 -13.89 -0.84 5.50
CA GLN A 63 -13.27 -1.87 4.65
C GLN A 63 -12.03 -2.48 5.32
N GLU A 64 -11.13 -1.65 5.86
CA GLU A 64 -9.94 -2.16 6.54
C GLU A 64 -10.27 -2.94 7.80
N THR A 65 -11.19 -2.42 8.62
CA THR A 65 -11.63 -3.11 9.84
C THR A 65 -12.19 -4.50 9.49
N VAL A 66 -12.99 -4.60 8.43
CA VAL A 66 -13.52 -5.89 7.94
C VAL A 66 -12.39 -6.78 7.44
N CYS A 67 -11.45 -6.26 6.65
CA CYS A 67 -10.32 -7.04 6.14
C CYS A 67 -9.45 -7.61 7.27
N ILE A 68 -9.13 -6.80 8.28
CA ILE A 68 -8.38 -7.22 9.47
C ILE A 68 -9.16 -8.28 10.25
N ALA A 69 -10.45 -8.06 10.51
CA ALA A 69 -11.29 -9.02 11.23
C ALA A 69 -11.37 -10.37 10.50
N VAL A 70 -11.55 -10.36 9.17
CA VAL A 70 -11.56 -11.57 8.34
C VAL A 70 -10.20 -12.26 8.37
N CYS A 71 -9.10 -11.51 8.22
CA CYS A 71 -7.74 -12.04 8.27
C CYS A 71 -7.47 -12.76 9.61
N LEU A 72 -7.73 -12.09 10.74
CA LEU A 72 -7.56 -12.67 12.08
C LEU A 72 -8.44 -13.89 12.30
N THR A 73 -9.69 -13.87 11.81
CA THR A 73 -10.60 -15.01 11.91
C THR A 73 -10.08 -16.22 11.12
N LEU A 74 -9.63 -16.00 9.88
CA LEU A 74 -9.08 -17.06 9.04
C LEU A 74 -7.75 -17.59 9.61
N MET A 75 -6.90 -16.73 10.15
CA MET A 75 -5.67 -17.16 10.83
C MET A 75 -5.99 -18.02 12.05
N GLY A 76 -6.93 -17.59 12.90
CA GLY A 76 -7.38 -18.34 14.07
C GLY A 76 -7.99 -19.69 13.69
N TYR A 77 -8.82 -19.73 12.64
CA TYR A 77 -9.39 -20.97 12.12
C TYR A 77 -8.32 -21.92 11.59
N ASN A 78 -7.37 -21.44 10.80
CA ASN A 78 -6.26 -22.27 10.31
C ASN A 78 -5.40 -22.81 11.45
N LEU A 79 -5.11 -21.99 12.47
CA LEU A 79 -4.38 -22.42 13.65
C LEU A 79 -5.16 -23.49 14.42
N PHE A 80 -6.46 -23.29 14.63
CA PHE A 80 -7.32 -24.27 15.29
C PHE A 80 -7.32 -25.61 14.54
N GLN A 81 -7.49 -25.57 13.22
CA GLN A 81 -7.44 -26.78 12.39
C GLN A 81 -6.07 -27.45 12.43
N LEU A 82 -4.99 -26.66 12.41
CA LEU A 82 -3.64 -27.17 12.56
C LEU A 82 -3.51 -27.91 13.90
N MET A 83 -3.95 -27.32 15.00
CA MET A 83 -3.87 -27.94 16.34
C MET A 83 -4.68 -29.25 16.45
N LEU A 84 -5.87 -29.31 15.84
CA LEU A 84 -6.71 -30.53 15.87
C LEU A 84 -6.16 -31.67 15.00
N TYR A 85 -5.59 -31.35 13.84
CA TYR A 85 -5.22 -32.34 12.83
C TYR A 85 -3.71 -32.51 12.65
N PHE A 86 -2.89 -31.88 13.49
CA PHE A 86 -1.43 -31.98 13.42
C PHE A 86 -0.97 -33.42 13.63
N GLN A 87 -0.22 -33.95 12.66
CA GLN A 87 0.40 -35.26 12.75
C GLN A 87 1.90 -35.11 12.58
N ALA A 88 2.63 -35.16 13.70
CA ALA A 88 4.10 -35.02 13.70
C ALA A 88 4.81 -36.08 12.83
N SER A 89 4.20 -37.25 12.66
CA SER A 89 4.71 -38.30 11.76
C SER A 89 4.82 -37.87 10.30
N ARG A 90 4.08 -36.82 9.89
CA ARG A 90 4.05 -36.29 8.52
C ARG A 90 4.97 -35.08 8.31
N TRP A 91 5.99 -34.91 9.15
CA TRP A 91 6.87 -33.75 9.16
C TRP A 91 7.43 -33.35 7.77
N SER A 92 7.81 -34.31 6.93
CA SER A 92 8.34 -34.04 5.59
C SER A 92 7.32 -33.36 4.68
N THR A 93 6.06 -33.83 4.70
CA THR A 93 4.96 -33.20 3.95
C THR A 93 4.60 -31.83 4.51
N ILE A 94 4.69 -31.64 5.83
CA ILE A 94 4.43 -30.35 6.48
C ILE A 94 5.48 -29.32 6.02
N ILE A 95 6.77 -29.69 6.02
CA ILE A 95 7.84 -28.81 5.53
C ILE A 95 7.67 -28.52 4.05
N ALA A 96 7.41 -29.54 3.22
CA ALA A 96 7.20 -29.35 1.79
C ALA A 96 6.01 -28.41 1.51
N ALA A 97 4.88 -28.61 2.18
CA ALA A 97 3.71 -27.75 2.05
C ALA A 97 3.98 -26.33 2.53
N ALA A 98 4.73 -26.14 3.63
CA ALA A 98 5.11 -24.82 4.10
C ALA A 98 6.00 -24.08 3.08
N LEU A 99 7.01 -24.76 2.51
CA LEU A 99 7.87 -24.18 1.48
C LEU A 99 7.09 -23.83 0.21
N CYS A 100 6.25 -24.75 -0.28
CA CYS A 100 5.36 -24.48 -1.41
C CYS A 100 4.41 -23.31 -1.11
N GLY A 101 3.91 -23.22 0.13
CA GLY A 101 3.06 -22.12 0.58
C GLY A 101 3.78 -20.77 0.52
N VAL A 102 5.03 -20.69 1.00
CA VAL A 102 5.85 -19.47 0.92
C VAL A 102 6.09 -19.06 -0.54
N VAL A 103 6.54 -19.99 -1.39
CA VAL A 103 6.80 -19.71 -2.81
C VAL A 103 5.53 -19.27 -3.53
N THR A 104 4.40 -19.93 -3.26
CA THR A 104 3.11 -19.57 -3.86
C THR A 104 2.64 -18.20 -3.39
N ALA A 105 2.79 -17.90 -2.10
CA ALA A 105 2.41 -16.60 -1.54
C ALA A 105 3.25 -15.45 -2.11
N ASP A 106 4.57 -15.64 -2.24
CA ASP A 106 5.50 -14.68 -2.84
C ASP A 106 5.17 -14.42 -4.32
N PHE A 107 4.99 -15.49 -5.10
CA PHE A 107 4.62 -15.36 -6.51
C PHE A 107 3.28 -14.66 -6.71
N LEU A 108 2.24 -15.07 -5.96
CA LEU A 108 0.90 -14.48 -6.11
C LEU A 108 0.85 -13.04 -5.60
N SER A 109 1.54 -12.71 -4.50
CA SER A 109 1.61 -11.34 -4.02
C SER A 109 2.33 -10.44 -5.02
N GLY A 110 3.46 -10.90 -5.58
CA GLY A 110 4.19 -10.20 -6.63
C GLY A 110 3.37 -10.03 -7.90
N LEU A 111 2.63 -11.05 -8.33
CA LEU A 111 1.74 -10.97 -9.49
C LEU A 111 0.61 -9.95 -9.29
N VAL A 112 -0.02 -9.95 -8.11
CA VAL A 112 -1.08 -8.98 -7.77
C VAL A 112 -0.53 -7.57 -7.69
N HIS A 113 0.65 -7.40 -7.08
CA HIS A 113 1.34 -6.11 -6.97
C HIS A 113 1.68 -5.56 -8.37
N TRP A 114 2.33 -6.37 -9.21
CA TRP A 114 2.64 -5.99 -10.59
C TRP A 114 1.39 -5.62 -11.38
N ALA A 115 0.30 -6.39 -11.24
CA ALA A 115 -0.94 -6.09 -11.92
C ALA A 115 -1.58 -4.77 -11.46
N ALA A 116 -1.51 -4.47 -10.15
CA ALA A 116 -1.96 -3.21 -9.58
C ALA A 116 -1.15 -2.01 -10.09
N ASP A 117 0.15 -2.15 -10.27
CA ASP A 117 1.02 -1.08 -10.77
C ASP A 117 0.85 -0.85 -12.27
N THR A 118 0.75 -1.94 -13.03
CA THR A 118 0.68 -1.89 -14.49
C THR A 118 -0.68 -1.42 -14.99
N TRP A 119 -1.77 -1.86 -14.35
CA TRP A 119 -3.13 -1.62 -14.83
C TRP A 119 -4.08 -0.99 -13.81
N GLY A 120 -3.68 -0.87 -12.55
CA GLY A 120 -4.53 -0.29 -11.52
C GLY A 120 -4.71 1.22 -11.71
N SER A 121 -5.91 1.70 -11.41
CA SER A 121 -6.20 3.14 -11.33
C SER A 121 -6.97 3.44 -10.05
N VAL A 122 -6.64 4.57 -9.42
CA VAL A 122 -7.37 5.10 -8.24
C VAL A 122 -8.81 5.50 -8.56
N GLU A 123 -9.13 5.65 -9.84
CA GLU A 123 -10.46 6.01 -10.31
C GLU A 123 -11.40 4.80 -10.38
N LEU A 124 -10.86 3.58 -10.36
CA LEU A 124 -11.68 2.37 -10.38
C LEU A 124 -12.64 2.37 -9.16
N PRO A 125 -13.94 2.11 -9.38
CA PRO A 125 -14.90 2.05 -8.29
C PRO A 125 -14.52 0.90 -7.36
N VAL A 126 -14.63 1.15 -6.05
CA VAL A 126 -14.29 0.19 -4.98
C VAL A 126 -12.79 -0.15 -4.93
N ILE A 127 -12.25 -0.86 -5.93
CA ILE A 127 -10.87 -1.38 -5.94
C ILE A 127 -9.84 -0.24 -5.94
N GLY A 128 -10.04 0.75 -6.81
CA GLY A 128 -9.13 1.89 -6.92
C GLY A 128 -9.04 2.70 -5.63
N LYS A 129 -10.19 2.92 -4.99
CA LYS A 129 -10.30 3.69 -3.74
C LYS A 129 -9.82 2.91 -2.52
N ALA A 130 -10.03 1.59 -2.47
CA ALA A 130 -9.76 0.77 -1.30
C ALA A 130 -8.32 0.20 -1.29
N PHE A 131 -7.76 -0.15 -2.45
CA PHE A 131 -6.48 -0.86 -2.53
C PHE A 131 -5.39 -0.08 -3.29
N ILE A 132 -5.73 0.54 -4.42
CA ILE A 132 -4.72 1.23 -5.26
C ILE A 132 -4.31 2.58 -4.65
N ARG A 133 -5.25 3.30 -4.03
CA ARG A 133 -4.95 4.61 -3.42
C ARG A 133 -3.95 4.53 -2.26
N PRO A 134 -4.16 3.70 -1.21
CA PRO A 134 -3.20 3.60 -0.11
C PRO A 134 -1.82 3.18 -0.61
N PHE A 135 -1.79 2.26 -1.58
CA PHE A 135 -0.55 1.82 -2.21
C PHE A 135 0.21 3.00 -2.86
N ARG A 136 -0.46 3.82 -3.68
CA ARG A 136 0.17 5.00 -4.29
C ARG A 136 0.56 6.06 -3.28
N GLU A 137 -0.22 6.23 -2.23
CA GLU A 137 0.13 7.13 -1.13
C GLU A 137 1.39 6.65 -0.41
N HIS A 138 1.50 5.35 -0.12
CA HIS A 138 2.66 4.76 0.54
C HIS A 138 3.96 4.94 -0.26
N HIS A 139 3.90 4.86 -1.59
CA HIS A 139 5.08 5.16 -2.42
C HIS A 139 5.55 6.60 -2.26
N ILE A 140 4.62 7.55 -2.15
CA ILE A 140 4.93 8.99 -2.01
C ILE A 140 5.27 9.37 -0.56
N ASP A 141 4.62 8.73 0.41
CA ASP A 141 4.78 8.96 1.83
C ASP A 141 4.87 7.62 2.59
N PRO A 142 6.04 6.97 2.58
CA PRO A 142 6.24 5.68 3.26
C PRO A 142 6.04 5.78 4.77
N THR A 143 6.24 6.98 5.31
CA THR A 143 6.16 7.25 6.74
C THR A 143 4.73 7.49 7.24
N SER A 144 3.73 7.50 6.35
CA SER A 144 2.31 7.59 6.72
C SER A 144 1.92 6.53 7.74
N ILE A 145 2.53 5.33 7.64
CA ILE A 145 2.36 4.20 8.57
C ILE A 145 2.69 4.52 10.03
N THR A 146 3.54 5.53 10.28
CA THR A 146 3.92 5.92 11.65
C THR A 146 3.00 7.00 12.23
N ARG A 147 2.03 7.49 11.45
CA ARG A 147 1.18 8.63 11.81
C ARG A 147 -0.30 8.31 11.91
N HIS A 148 -0.75 7.18 11.38
CA HIS A 148 -2.12 6.71 11.58
C HIS A 148 -2.21 5.73 12.75
N ASP A 149 -3.43 5.42 13.19
CA ASP A 149 -3.66 4.40 14.23
C ASP A 149 -3.53 2.98 13.64
N PHE A 150 -4.02 1.95 14.33
CA PHE A 150 -3.95 0.58 13.81
C PHE A 150 -4.72 0.38 12.49
N ILE A 151 -5.65 1.29 12.15
CA ILE A 151 -6.42 1.31 10.91
C ILE A 151 -5.95 2.50 10.07
N GLU A 152 -5.49 2.23 8.85
CA GLU A 152 -5.10 3.24 7.87
C GLU A 152 -6.35 4.02 7.39
N THR A 153 -6.27 5.35 7.51
CA THR A 153 -7.35 6.30 7.19
C THR A 153 -6.82 7.69 6.92
#